data_AF-A0A2E3IVP2-F1
#
_entry.id   AF-A0A2E3IVP2-F1
#
_cell.length_a   1.000
_cell.length_b   1.000
_cell.length_c   1.000
_cell.angle_alpha   90.00
_cell.angle_beta   90.00
_cell.angle_gamma   90.00
#
_symmetry.space_group_name_H-M   'P 1'
#
loop_
_entity.id
_entity.type
_entity.pdbx_description
1 polymer ?
#
loop_
_entity_poly.entity_id
_entity_poly.type
_entity_poly.pdbx_seq_one_letter_code
_entity_poly.pdbx_strand_id
1 'polypeptide(L)'
;MLINTNSDIEGSGSMQHCYHTILDKKGQWLHLNRYLSEDHVPPEVTAVIRLVQTINPGLTCDLHEGNGSGFWMPITKPDNPDPVIQMTGAFFDHIKSGGYPITDYDDWKATDQTNTEESNWLLPEPSLTGLFWLNILLKNEGHNLITYSHLFGTAYGTEAPMERPLNRRTNEITNGILAAIKVWKKTQ
;
A
#
# COMPACT_ATOMS: atom_id res chain seq x y z
N MET A 1 0.14 8.22 -13.53
CA MET A 1 -0.69 7.05 -13.81
C MET A 1 0.24 5.99 -14.39
N LEU A 2 0.55 4.96 -13.62
CA LEU A 2 1.49 3.92 -14.04
C LEU A 2 0.70 2.87 -14.81
N ILE A 3 0.68 3.00 -16.13
CA ILE A 3 0.16 1.98 -17.03
C ILE A 3 1.32 1.01 -17.22
N ASN A 4 1.24 -0.18 -16.63
CA ASN A 4 2.13 -1.25 -17.08
C ASN A 4 1.65 -1.68 -18.47
N THR A 5 2.48 -1.45 -19.48
CA THR A 5 2.14 -1.79 -20.88
C THR A 5 2.33 -3.27 -21.17
N ASN A 6 2.79 -4.06 -20.20
CA ASN A 6 2.95 -5.50 -20.36
C ASN A 6 1.59 -6.19 -20.36
N SER A 7 1.11 -6.53 -21.55
CA SER A 7 -0.14 -7.26 -21.79
C SER A 7 -0.04 -8.77 -21.53
N ASP A 8 1.18 -9.29 -21.35
CA ASP A 8 1.42 -10.74 -21.34
C ASP A 8 1.24 -11.35 -19.94
N ILE A 9 1.10 -10.50 -18.91
CA ILE A 9 0.85 -10.92 -17.53
C ILE A 9 -0.62 -10.61 -17.21
N GLU A 10 -1.35 -11.65 -16.82
CA GLU A 10 -2.76 -11.53 -16.45
C GLU A 10 -2.92 -10.52 -15.31
N GLY A 11 -3.83 -9.58 -15.51
CA GLY A 11 -4.18 -8.57 -14.52
C GLY A 11 -3.19 -7.41 -14.42
N SER A 12 -2.16 -7.31 -15.29
CA SER A 12 -1.28 -6.13 -15.35
C SER A 12 -1.47 -5.29 -16.61
N GLY A 13 -2.18 -5.82 -17.61
CA GLY A 13 -2.41 -5.11 -18.86
C GLY A 13 -3.28 -3.87 -18.67
N SER A 14 -3.13 -2.89 -19.57
CA SER A 14 -3.84 -1.60 -19.49
C SER A 14 -5.35 -1.78 -19.28
N MET A 15 -6.02 -2.60 -20.07
CA MET A 15 -7.47 -2.81 -19.95
C MET A 15 -7.88 -3.82 -18.86
N GLN A 16 -6.92 -4.43 -18.17
CA GLN A 16 -7.16 -5.38 -17.07
C GLN A 16 -7.04 -4.72 -15.70
N HIS A 17 -6.55 -3.47 -15.66
CA HIS A 17 -6.52 -2.65 -14.47
C HIS A 17 -7.81 -1.86 -14.29
N CYS A 18 -8.27 -1.79 -13.04
CA CYS A 18 -9.34 -0.88 -12.69
C CYS A 18 -8.78 0.52 -12.47
N TYR A 19 -8.76 1.33 -13.53
CA TYR A 19 -8.37 2.74 -13.43
C TYR A 19 -9.50 3.56 -12.84
N HIS A 20 -9.39 3.88 -11.56
CA HIS A 20 -10.27 4.85 -10.92
C HIS A 20 -9.56 6.19 -10.78
N THR A 21 -9.30 6.83 -11.92
CA THR A 21 -8.76 8.19 -11.94
C THR A 21 -9.90 9.16 -12.29
N ILE A 22 -10.02 10.21 -11.49
CA ILE A 22 -11.02 11.27 -11.67
C ILE A 22 -10.27 12.55 -12.01
N LEU A 23 -10.76 13.25 -13.03
CA LEU A 23 -10.40 14.64 -13.30
C LEU A 23 -11.18 15.54 -12.33
N ASP A 24 -10.50 16.12 -11.37
CA ASP A 24 -11.11 16.95 -10.35
C ASP A 24 -11.52 18.33 -10.91
N LYS A 25 -12.20 19.14 -10.09
CA LYS A 25 -12.63 20.50 -10.49
C LYS A 25 -11.48 21.49 -10.70
N LYS A 26 -10.28 21.17 -10.21
CA LYS A 26 -9.04 21.95 -10.39
C LYS A 26 -8.28 21.50 -11.65
N GLY A 27 -8.78 20.51 -12.40
CA GLY A 27 -8.13 19.97 -13.60
C GLY A 27 -7.03 18.94 -13.30
N GLN A 28 -6.98 18.39 -12.08
CA GLN A 28 -6.01 17.38 -11.66
C GLN A 28 -6.54 15.97 -11.89
N TRP A 29 -5.70 15.08 -12.42
CA TRP A 29 -5.99 13.66 -12.51
C TRP A 29 -5.55 12.96 -11.23
N LEU A 30 -6.51 12.58 -10.39
CA LEU A 30 -6.23 11.94 -9.10
C LEU A 30 -6.87 10.55 -9.02
N HIS A 31 -6.16 9.62 -8.39
CA HIS A 31 -6.70 8.30 -8.04
C HIS A 31 -7.68 8.43 -6.87
N LEU A 32 -8.71 7.57 -6.79
CA LEU A 32 -9.67 7.56 -5.66
C LEU A 32 -8.99 7.58 -4.29
N ASN A 33 -7.88 6.84 -4.16
CA ASN A 33 -7.07 6.77 -2.94
C ASN A 33 -6.26 8.06 -2.62
N ARG A 34 -6.69 9.22 -3.11
CA ARG A 34 -6.16 10.57 -2.81
C ARG A 34 -7.23 11.57 -2.35
N TYR A 35 -8.51 11.19 -2.39
CA TYR A 35 -9.61 12.10 -2.08
C TYR A 35 -10.03 12.09 -0.60
N LEU A 36 -9.32 11.39 0.28
CA LEU A 36 -9.79 11.16 1.66
C LEU A 36 -9.68 12.40 2.55
N SER A 37 -9.14 13.50 2.03
CA SER A 37 -9.02 14.81 2.70
C SER A 37 -9.55 15.97 1.87
N GLU A 38 -10.13 15.71 0.70
CA GLU A 38 -10.57 16.76 -0.21
C GLU A 38 -12.02 17.18 0.11
N ASP A 39 -12.37 18.44 -0.15
CA ASP A 39 -13.76 18.93 0.01
C ASP A 39 -14.72 18.37 -1.05
N HIS A 40 -14.17 17.80 -2.12
CA HIS A 40 -14.91 17.28 -3.27
C HIS A 40 -14.67 15.80 -3.44
N VAL A 41 -15.04 15.04 -2.41
CA VAL A 41 -14.86 13.59 -2.35
C VAL A 41 -15.85 12.87 -3.29
N PRO A 42 -15.39 11.94 -4.15
CA PRO A 42 -16.26 11.05 -4.91
C PRO A 42 -17.18 10.22 -4.00
N PRO A 43 -18.38 9.80 -4.45
CA PRO A 43 -19.31 9.03 -3.63
C PRO A 43 -18.71 7.73 -3.06
N GLU A 44 -17.88 7.03 -3.82
CA GLU A 44 -17.20 5.80 -3.41
C GLU A 44 -16.26 6.05 -2.22
N VAL A 45 -15.45 7.12 -2.31
CA VAL A 45 -14.52 7.50 -1.24
C VAL A 45 -15.30 8.03 -0.03
N THR A 46 -16.41 8.74 -0.25
CA THR A 46 -17.32 9.19 0.82
C THR A 46 -17.90 8.00 1.60
N ALA A 47 -18.28 6.92 0.90
CA ALA A 47 -18.77 5.70 1.53
C ALA A 47 -17.69 5.04 2.40
N VAL A 48 -16.44 4.97 1.92
CA VAL A 48 -15.29 4.45 2.68
C VAL A 48 -15.01 5.31 3.91
N ILE A 49 -14.96 6.64 3.77
CA ILE A 49 -14.77 7.57 4.90
C ILE A 49 -15.83 7.31 5.99
N ARG A 50 -17.11 7.26 5.60
CA ARG A 50 -18.22 6.99 6.54
C ARG A 50 -18.06 5.63 7.21
N LEU A 51 -17.64 4.61 6.48
CA LEU A 51 -17.43 3.27 7.02
C LEU A 51 -16.31 3.26 8.08
N VAL A 52 -15.16 3.85 7.78
CA VAL A 52 -14.02 3.94 8.71
C VAL A 52 -14.41 4.72 9.97
N GLN A 53 -15.07 5.87 9.81
CA GLN A 53 -15.55 6.68 10.94
C GLN A 53 -16.58 5.93 11.80
N THR A 54 -17.45 5.13 11.18
CA THR A 54 -18.53 4.41 11.89
C THR A 54 -17.99 3.19 12.62
N ILE A 55 -17.14 2.39 11.95
CA ILE A 55 -16.57 1.18 12.53
C ILE A 55 -15.49 1.52 13.57
N ASN A 56 -14.75 2.62 13.35
CA ASN A 56 -13.57 2.99 14.12
C ASN A 56 -12.59 1.81 14.25
N PRO A 57 -12.04 1.33 13.12
CA PRO A 57 -11.32 0.05 13.08
C PRO A 57 -10.01 0.11 13.85
N GLY A 58 -9.74 -0.91 14.68
CA GLY A 58 -8.43 -1.09 15.31
C GLY A 58 -7.33 -1.52 14.32
N LEU A 59 -7.72 -2.09 13.17
CA LEU A 59 -6.84 -2.45 12.07
C LEU A 59 -7.54 -2.21 10.73
N THR A 60 -6.87 -1.49 9.83
CA THR A 60 -7.25 -1.38 8.41
C THR A 60 -6.11 -1.93 7.55
N CYS A 61 -6.42 -2.83 6.62
CA CYS A 61 -5.48 -3.35 5.63
C CYS A 61 -5.79 -2.77 4.25
N ASP A 62 -4.84 -2.06 3.65
CA ASP A 62 -4.93 -1.49 2.30
C ASP A 62 -4.05 -2.30 1.33
N LEU A 63 -4.69 -3.10 0.48
CA LEU A 63 -3.99 -4.13 -0.30
C LEU A 63 -3.76 -3.64 -1.72
N HIS A 64 -2.53 -3.23 -2.01
CA HIS A 64 -2.10 -2.64 -3.27
C HIS A 64 -1.11 -3.53 -4.03
N GLU A 65 -0.82 -3.09 -5.26
CA GLU A 65 0.13 -3.70 -6.17
C GLU A 65 1.04 -2.61 -6.74
N GLY A 66 2.35 -2.87 -6.67
CA GLY A 66 3.41 -1.97 -7.08
C GLY A 66 4.13 -2.48 -8.32
N ASN A 67 4.99 -1.64 -8.88
CA ASN A 67 5.91 -2.06 -9.93
C ASN A 67 7.00 -2.97 -9.36
N GLY A 68 7.84 -3.48 -10.26
CA GLY A 68 8.97 -4.33 -9.91
C GLY A 68 8.57 -5.77 -9.61
N SER A 69 9.53 -6.48 -9.01
CA SER A 69 9.52 -7.94 -9.01
C SER A 69 9.27 -8.58 -7.64
N GLY A 70 9.32 -7.79 -6.56
CA GLY A 70 9.14 -8.22 -5.17
C GLY A 70 8.07 -7.46 -4.37
N PHE A 71 7.77 -7.98 -3.18
CA PHE A 71 6.82 -7.38 -2.25
C PHE A 71 7.47 -6.27 -1.42
N TRP A 72 6.72 -5.22 -1.12
CA TRP A 72 7.11 -4.20 -0.14
C TRP A 72 5.87 -3.61 0.55
N MET A 73 6.07 -2.76 1.56
CA MET A 73 4.98 -2.27 2.42
C MET A 73 5.18 -0.80 2.78
N PRO A 74 4.35 0.12 2.24
CA PRO A 74 4.26 1.50 2.71
C PRO A 74 3.33 1.60 3.92
N ILE A 75 3.87 1.98 5.08
CA ILE A 75 3.09 2.10 6.32
C ILE A 75 3.38 3.42 7.01
N THR A 76 2.35 4.09 7.53
CA THR A 76 2.58 5.26 8.40
C THR A 76 3.23 4.81 9.70
N LYS A 77 4.36 5.41 10.06
CA LYS A 77 5.10 5.04 11.27
C LYS A 77 4.27 5.39 12.51
N PRO A 78 3.82 4.41 13.32
CA PRO A 78 3.15 4.69 14.59
C PRO A 78 4.17 5.11 15.65
N ASP A 79 3.68 5.67 16.76
CA ASP A 79 4.52 6.03 17.91
C ASP A 79 5.30 4.82 18.47
N ASN A 80 4.62 3.66 18.53
CA ASN A 80 5.25 2.37 18.84
C ASN A 80 5.28 1.47 17.58
N PRO A 81 6.42 1.37 16.87
CA PRO A 81 6.53 0.62 15.63
C PRO A 81 6.64 -0.91 15.82
N ASP A 82 6.98 -1.39 17.01
CA ASP A 82 7.31 -2.81 17.23
C ASP A 82 6.19 -3.77 16.80
N PRO A 83 4.90 -3.54 17.12
CA PRO A 83 3.83 -4.43 16.66
C PRO A 83 3.73 -4.50 15.14
N VAL A 84 3.88 -3.36 14.45
CA VAL A 84 3.83 -3.30 12.98
C VAL A 84 5.04 -4.03 12.39
N ILE A 85 6.23 -3.83 12.93
CA ILE A 85 7.45 -4.54 12.49
C ILE A 85 7.26 -6.05 12.63
N GLN A 86 6.67 -6.53 13.73
CA GLN A 86 6.40 -7.96 13.92
C GLN A 86 5.33 -8.50 12.95
N MET A 87 4.27 -7.72 12.69
CA MET A 87 3.26 -8.05 11.68
C MET A 87 3.90 -8.17 10.28
N THR A 88 4.77 -7.22 9.92
CA THR A 88 5.49 -7.20 8.65
C THR A 88 6.51 -8.32 8.54
N GLY A 89 7.19 -8.66 9.63
CA GLY A 89 8.04 -9.84 9.70
C GLY A 89 7.26 -11.12 9.38
N ALA A 90 6.11 -11.32 10.01
CA ALA A 90 5.27 -12.50 9.75
C ALA A 90 4.71 -12.53 8.32
N PHE A 91 4.34 -11.38 7.76
CA PHE A 91 3.96 -11.25 6.36
C PHE A 91 5.13 -11.69 5.45
N PHE A 92 6.31 -11.07 5.59
CA PHE A 92 7.45 -11.37 4.74
C PHE A 92 8.02 -12.77 4.93
N ASP A 93 7.92 -13.37 6.11
CA ASP A 93 8.28 -14.77 6.32
C ASP A 93 7.39 -15.69 5.48
N HIS A 94 6.08 -15.39 5.39
CA HIS A 94 5.20 -16.10 4.49
C HIS A 94 5.62 -15.93 3.02
N ILE A 95 5.81 -14.69 2.57
CA ILE A 95 6.22 -14.37 1.20
C ILE A 95 7.52 -15.07 0.80
N LYS A 96 8.54 -15.01 1.67
CA LYS A 96 9.83 -15.69 1.48
C LYS A 96 9.65 -17.21 1.39
N SER A 97 8.78 -17.80 2.23
CA SER A 97 8.47 -19.24 2.17
C SER A 97 7.77 -19.65 0.86
N GLY A 98 7.01 -18.73 0.24
CA GLY A 98 6.41 -18.89 -1.08
C GLY A 98 7.39 -18.68 -2.25
N GLY A 99 8.65 -18.35 -1.96
CA GLY A 99 9.71 -18.14 -2.95
C GLY A 99 9.65 -16.78 -3.65
N TYR A 100 8.99 -15.79 -3.06
CA TYR A 100 8.92 -14.43 -3.60
C TYR A 100 10.01 -13.53 -3.03
N PRO A 101 10.59 -12.64 -3.86
CA PRO A 101 11.53 -11.66 -3.37
C PRO A 101 10.81 -10.55 -2.60
N ILE A 102 11.55 -9.94 -1.68
CA ILE A 102 11.17 -8.70 -1.00
C ILE A 102 11.94 -7.58 -1.67
N THR A 103 11.25 -6.54 -2.10
CA THR A 103 11.85 -5.36 -2.74
C THR A 103 12.59 -4.56 -1.68
N ASP A 104 13.89 -4.31 -1.89
CA ASP A 104 14.64 -3.40 -1.03
C ASP A 104 14.46 -1.94 -1.47
N TYR A 105 15.10 -1.00 -0.74
CA TYR A 105 14.92 0.42 -1.02
C TYR A 105 15.55 0.84 -2.35
N ASP A 106 16.65 0.24 -2.77
CA ASP A 106 17.32 0.59 -4.02
C ASP A 106 16.52 0.08 -5.22
N ASP A 107 16.00 -1.15 -5.14
CA ASP A 107 15.08 -1.71 -6.12
C ASP A 107 13.79 -0.87 -6.21
N TRP A 108 13.19 -0.51 -5.07
CA TRP A 108 12.00 0.35 -5.04
C TRP A 108 12.24 1.71 -5.73
N LYS A 109 13.39 2.34 -5.48
CA LYS A 109 13.75 3.59 -6.16
C LYS A 109 13.87 3.42 -7.67
N ALA A 110 14.38 2.27 -8.12
CA ALA A 110 14.55 1.99 -9.55
C ALA A 110 13.21 1.72 -10.26
N THR A 111 12.23 1.11 -9.58
CA THR A 111 10.98 0.62 -10.22
C THR A 111 9.74 1.46 -9.94
N ASP A 112 9.62 2.03 -8.74
CA ASP A 112 8.39 2.66 -8.24
C ASP A 112 8.56 4.15 -7.93
N GLN A 113 9.79 4.60 -7.65
CA GLN A 113 10.06 6.04 -7.53
C GLN A 113 10.07 6.67 -8.93
N THR A 114 8.92 7.20 -9.34
CA THR A 114 8.79 7.95 -10.59
C THR A 114 9.60 9.25 -10.53
N ASN A 115 10.85 9.23 -10.99
CA ASN A 115 11.66 10.40 -11.41
C ASN A 115 11.56 11.67 -10.53
N THR A 116 11.70 11.55 -9.21
CA THR A 116 11.93 12.72 -8.34
C THR A 116 13.23 12.57 -7.59
N GLU A 117 13.83 13.70 -7.18
CA GLU A 117 14.93 13.76 -6.21
C GLU A 117 14.63 12.91 -4.94
N GLU A 118 15.66 12.69 -4.11
CA GLU A 118 15.57 11.86 -2.89
C GLU A 118 14.23 12.03 -2.16
N SER A 119 13.45 10.95 -2.13
CA SER A 119 12.14 10.90 -1.47
C SER A 119 12.34 11.01 0.04
N ASN A 120 11.92 12.11 0.63
CA ASN A 120 11.81 12.25 2.09
C ASN A 120 10.45 11.77 2.64
N TRP A 121 9.53 11.37 1.75
CA TRP A 121 8.16 10.98 2.07
C TRP A 121 7.99 9.46 2.22
N LEU A 122 8.96 8.68 1.77
CA LEU A 122 9.03 7.23 1.97
C LEU A 122 10.47 6.85 2.32
N LEU A 123 10.69 6.31 3.52
CA LEU A 123 12.01 5.99 4.05
C LEU A 123 12.07 4.53 4.52
N PRO A 124 13.19 3.82 4.36
CA PRO A 124 13.27 2.43 4.77
C PRO A 124 13.31 2.26 6.30
N GLU A 125 12.69 1.19 6.80
CA GLU A 125 12.89 0.70 8.17
C GLU A 125 14.20 -0.09 8.24
N PRO A 126 15.22 0.38 8.98
CA PRO A 126 16.53 -0.28 9.01
C PRO A 126 16.52 -1.74 9.44
N SER A 127 15.58 -2.16 10.30
CA SER A 127 15.56 -3.53 10.82
C SER A 127 14.84 -4.53 9.91
N LEU A 128 14.14 -4.09 8.86
CA LEU A 128 13.29 -4.98 8.06
C LEU A 128 13.19 -4.52 6.60
N THR A 129 13.95 -5.19 5.73
CA THR A 129 13.89 -4.98 4.27
C THR A 129 12.46 -5.04 3.75
N GLY A 130 12.11 -4.12 2.85
CA GLY A 130 10.80 -4.00 2.23
C GLY A 130 9.73 -3.30 3.08
N LEU A 131 9.99 -3.01 4.35
CA LEU A 131 9.14 -2.13 5.15
C LEU A 131 9.61 -0.69 5.00
N PHE A 132 8.72 0.17 4.51
CA PHE A 132 9.00 1.59 4.32
C PHE A 132 8.00 2.47 5.08
N TRP A 133 8.53 3.46 5.80
CA TRP A 133 7.76 4.44 6.54
C TRP A 133 7.25 5.55 5.62
N LEU A 134 5.93 5.62 5.49
CA LEU A 134 5.21 6.55 4.64
C LEU A 134 4.81 7.81 5.42
N ASN A 135 5.18 8.96 4.87
CA ASN A 135 4.66 10.27 5.22
C ASN A 135 4.08 10.94 3.97
N ILE A 136 2.86 10.53 3.59
CA ILE A 136 2.21 11.00 2.34
C ILE A 136 1.97 12.51 2.31
N LEU A 137 1.86 13.16 3.47
CA LEU A 137 1.60 14.60 3.56
C LEU A 137 2.75 15.42 2.96
N LEU A 138 3.97 14.87 2.96
CA LEU A 138 5.12 15.48 2.27
C LEU A 138 4.99 15.46 0.74
N LYS A 139 4.13 14.60 0.18
CA LYS A 139 3.81 14.61 -1.26
C LYS A 139 2.81 15.71 -1.64
N ASN A 140 2.16 16.34 -0.67
CA ASN A 140 1.09 17.32 -0.89
C ASN A 140 -0.08 16.75 -1.74
N GLU A 141 -0.38 15.46 -1.59
CA GLU A 141 -1.46 14.74 -2.31
C GLU A 141 -2.68 14.43 -1.41
N GLY A 142 -2.72 14.97 -0.18
CA GLY A 142 -3.73 14.64 0.82
C GLY A 142 -3.56 13.24 1.42
N HIS A 143 -4.52 12.80 2.24
CA HIS A 143 -4.51 11.44 2.78
C HIS A 143 -4.86 10.39 1.70
N ASN A 144 -4.10 9.30 1.71
CA ASN A 144 -4.55 8.00 1.20
C ASN A 144 -5.22 7.19 2.33
N LEU A 145 -5.76 6.01 2.02
CA LEU A 145 -6.49 5.18 2.98
C LEU A 145 -5.63 4.76 4.16
N ILE A 146 -4.36 4.44 3.96
CA ILE A 146 -3.42 4.14 5.05
C ILE A 146 -3.31 5.32 6.02
N THR A 147 -2.94 6.49 5.53
CA THR A 147 -2.70 7.65 6.40
C THR A 147 -3.98 8.21 7.01
N TYR A 148 -5.11 8.10 6.31
CA TYR A 148 -6.43 8.43 6.87
C TYR A 148 -6.84 7.46 7.99
N SER A 149 -6.69 6.15 7.75
CA SER A 149 -7.09 5.12 8.73
C SER A 149 -6.17 5.09 9.95
N HIS A 150 -4.93 5.56 9.81
CA HIS A 150 -3.99 5.72 10.91
C HIS A 150 -4.51 6.63 12.03
N LEU A 151 -5.47 7.52 11.73
CA LEU A 151 -6.13 8.37 12.71
C LEU A 151 -7.01 7.59 13.70
N PHE A 152 -7.35 6.33 13.40
CA PHE A 152 -8.28 5.51 14.16
C PHE A 152 -7.61 4.28 14.78
N GLY A 153 -6.64 3.69 14.08
CA GLY A 153 -5.96 2.47 14.52
C GLY A 153 -4.74 2.13 13.68
N THR A 154 -4.28 0.88 13.75
CA THR A 154 -3.17 0.42 12.91
C THR A 154 -3.63 0.41 11.44
N ALA A 155 -2.90 1.10 10.57
CA ALA A 155 -3.12 1.07 9.12
C ALA A 155 -1.97 0.33 8.45
N TYR A 156 -2.27 -0.65 7.61
CA TYR A 156 -1.30 -1.64 7.15
C TYR A 156 -1.39 -1.84 5.63
N GLY A 157 -0.39 -1.33 4.89
CA GLY A 157 -0.39 -1.30 3.42
C GLY A 157 0.55 -2.31 2.80
N THR A 158 0.11 -3.06 1.79
CA THR A 158 0.95 -4.00 1.01
C THR A 158 1.10 -3.55 -0.43
N GLU A 159 2.24 -3.83 -1.05
CA GLU A 159 2.46 -3.64 -2.49
C GLU A 159 2.98 -4.95 -3.07
N ALA A 160 2.10 -5.68 -3.78
CA ALA A 160 2.47 -6.90 -4.48
C ALA A 160 3.10 -6.62 -5.85
N PRO A 161 4.08 -7.42 -6.29
CA PRO A 161 4.78 -7.19 -7.55
C PRO A 161 3.92 -7.55 -8.76
N MET A 162 3.47 -6.55 -9.52
CA MET A 162 2.62 -6.75 -10.71
C MET A 162 3.25 -7.66 -11.79
N GLU A 163 4.58 -7.79 -11.82
CA GLU A 163 5.31 -8.64 -12.78
C GLU A 163 5.16 -10.16 -12.51
N ARG A 164 4.25 -10.54 -11.62
CA ARG A 164 4.07 -11.92 -11.15
C ARG A 164 2.66 -12.43 -11.49
N PRO A 165 2.47 -13.76 -11.65
CA PRO A 165 1.16 -14.32 -12.00
C PRO A 165 0.06 -13.89 -11.02
N LEU A 166 -1.11 -13.48 -11.54
CA LEU A 166 -2.23 -12.95 -10.75
C LEU A 166 -2.67 -13.89 -9.62
N ASN A 167 -2.83 -15.18 -9.93
CA ASN A 167 -3.23 -16.18 -8.95
C ASN A 167 -2.24 -16.28 -7.77
N ARG A 168 -0.94 -16.14 -8.06
CA ARG A 168 0.09 -16.13 -7.04
C ARG A 168 0.06 -14.84 -6.23
N ARG A 169 0.02 -13.67 -6.87
CA ARG A 169 -0.10 -12.37 -6.17
C ARG A 169 -1.29 -12.37 -5.19
N THR A 170 -2.45 -12.82 -5.67
CA THR A 170 -3.67 -12.94 -4.86
C THR A 170 -3.49 -13.89 -3.68
N ASN A 171 -2.91 -15.07 -3.90
CA ASN A 171 -2.67 -16.06 -2.85
C ASN A 171 -1.69 -15.56 -1.79
N GLU A 172 -0.57 -14.97 -2.21
CA GLU A 172 0.48 -14.50 -1.30
C GLU A 172 0.03 -13.28 -0.50
N ILE A 173 -0.68 -12.31 -1.12
CA ILE A 173 -1.32 -11.20 -0.38
C ILE A 173 -2.27 -11.75 0.68
N THR A 174 -3.19 -12.64 0.27
CA THR A 174 -4.24 -13.15 1.16
C THR A 174 -3.63 -13.87 2.37
N ASN A 175 -2.71 -14.80 2.12
CA ASN A 175 -2.13 -15.62 3.19
C ASN A 175 -1.07 -14.86 4.00
N GLY A 176 -0.33 -13.95 3.38
CA GLY A 176 0.58 -13.04 4.09
C GLY A 176 -0.18 -12.13 5.05
N ILE A 177 -1.30 -11.54 4.64
CA ILE A 177 -2.15 -10.72 5.51
C ILE A 177 -2.74 -11.56 6.65
N LEU A 178 -3.17 -12.80 6.39
CA LEU A 178 -3.61 -13.70 7.45
C LEU A 178 -2.49 -13.98 8.47
N ALA A 179 -1.23 -14.08 8.04
CA ALA A 179 -0.09 -14.21 8.94
C ALA A 179 0.10 -12.94 9.79
N ALA A 180 0.06 -11.75 9.18
CA ALA A 180 0.14 -10.47 9.88
C ALA A 180 -0.98 -10.28 10.91
N ILE A 181 -2.24 -10.57 10.54
CA ILE A 181 -3.40 -10.44 11.43
C ILE A 181 -3.27 -11.36 12.66
N LYS A 182 -2.67 -12.56 12.51
CA LYS A 182 -2.41 -13.45 13.66
C LYS A 182 -1.45 -12.83 14.67
N VAL A 183 -0.48 -12.02 14.22
CA VAL A 183 0.40 -11.27 15.11
C VAL A 183 -0.36 -10.13 15.77
N TRP A 184 -1.06 -9.32 14.96
CA TRP A 184 -1.86 -8.19 15.46
C TRP A 184 -2.82 -8.59 16.58
N LYS A 185 -3.53 -9.71 16.43
CA LYS A 185 -4.47 -10.24 17.45
C LYS A 185 -3.80 -10.58 18.78
N LYS A 186 -2.50 -10.87 18.81
CA LYS A 186 -1.76 -11.19 20.04
C LYS A 186 -1.24 -9.94 20.74
N THR A 187 -1.22 -8.80 20.05
CA THR A 187 -0.71 -7.53 20.57
C THR A 187 -1.82 -6.55 20.95
N GLN A 188 -3.09 -6.99 20.91
CA GLN A 188 -4.24 -6.24 21.39
C GLN A 188 -4.48 -6.47 22.89
#